data_AF-A0A3C1FZI4-F1
#
_entry.id   AF-A0A3C1FZI4-F1
#
_cell.length_a   1.000
_cell.length_b   1.000
_cell.length_c   1.000
_cell.angle_alpha   90.00
_cell.angle_beta   90.00
_cell.angle_gamma   90.00
#
_symmetry.space_group_name_H-M   'P 1'
#
loop_
_entity.id
_entity.type
_entity.pdbx_description
1 polymer ?
#
loop_
_entity_poly.entity_id
_entity_poly.type
_entity_poly.pdbx_seq_one_letter_code
_entity_poly.pdbx_strand_id
1 'polypeptide(L)'
;PRVEEGYKNLMVERNNTQLKYDDLMKKYMEAKVAHGLEKEQMGERFTLIDPARIPEKPIRPNRPLILLIGLVLGIGAGIAAASLQEASDHSVHRSEDLAVAFPFPVLSEIPEIVTLEDELRKRKHLKALVGTAVLLPPVLLVIIHFFVMDLDVLWARVNRHLPF
;
A
#
# COMPACT_ATOMS: atom_id res chain seq x y z
N PRO A 1 -82.85 43.42 -40.95
CA PRO A 1 -81.44 43.45 -41.42
C PRO A 1 -80.39 43.41 -40.29
N ARG A 2 -80.40 44.31 -39.29
CA ARG A 2 -79.34 44.40 -38.26
C ARG A 2 -79.24 43.19 -37.30
N VAL A 3 -80.32 42.44 -37.12
CA VAL A 3 -80.37 41.28 -36.21
C VAL A 3 -79.70 40.04 -36.82
N GLU A 4 -79.75 39.88 -38.14
CA GLU A 4 -79.06 38.79 -38.86
C GLU A 4 -77.55 38.97 -38.88
N GLU A 5 -77.07 40.21 -39.00
CA GLU A 5 -75.63 40.52 -38.91
C GLU A 5 -75.07 40.23 -37.52
N GLY A 6 -75.82 40.58 -36.46
CA GLY A 6 -75.45 40.26 -35.08
C GLY A 6 -75.34 38.75 -34.84
N TYR A 7 -76.29 37.97 -35.36
CA TYR A 7 -76.27 36.51 -35.25
C TYR A 7 -75.08 35.89 -35.99
N LYS A 8 -74.76 36.39 -37.20
CA LYS A 8 -73.60 35.94 -37.97
C LYS A 8 -72.28 36.22 -37.24
N ASN A 9 -72.13 37.40 -36.66
CA ASN A 9 -70.93 37.75 -35.89
C ASN A 9 -70.76 36.86 -34.66
N LEU A 10 -71.84 36.60 -33.92
CA LEU A 10 -71.82 35.71 -32.76
C LEU A 10 -71.43 34.27 -33.15
N MET A 11 -71.92 33.79 -34.30
CA MET A 11 -71.58 32.46 -34.81
C MET A 11 -70.11 32.33 -35.21
N VAL A 12 -69.55 33.37 -35.84
CA VAL A 12 -68.12 33.43 -36.19
C VAL A 12 -67.25 33.46 -34.92
N GLU A 13 -67.63 34.27 -33.95
CA GLU A 13 -66.91 34.40 -32.68
C GLU A 13 -66.95 33.10 -31.86
N ARG A 14 -68.09 32.43 -31.83
CA ARG A 14 -68.23 31.10 -31.22
C ARG A 14 -67.33 30.07 -31.91
N ASN A 15 -67.31 30.02 -33.24
CA ASN A 15 -66.44 29.11 -33.98
C ASN A 15 -64.96 29.39 -33.71
N ASN A 16 -64.54 30.65 -33.71
CA ASN A 16 -63.15 31.02 -33.40
C ASN A 16 -62.75 30.64 -31.97
N THR A 17 -63.64 30.83 -31.01
CA THR A 17 -63.39 30.47 -29.61
C THR A 17 -63.27 28.96 -29.44
N GLN A 18 -64.12 28.20 -30.13
CA GLN A 18 -64.10 26.74 -30.10
C GLN A 18 -62.83 26.18 -30.75
N LEU A 19 -62.40 26.72 -31.89
CA LEU A 19 -61.13 26.36 -32.53
C LEU A 19 -59.92 26.64 -31.64
N LYS A 20 -59.90 27.78 -30.92
CA LYS A 20 -58.83 28.11 -29.97
C LYS A 20 -58.81 27.15 -28.78
N TYR A 21 -59.98 26.78 -28.26
CA TYR A 21 -60.08 25.81 -27.17
C TYR A 21 -59.53 24.45 -27.60
N ASP A 22 -59.89 23.98 -28.79
CA ASP A 22 -59.42 22.71 -29.33
C ASP A 22 -57.90 22.70 -29.55
N ASP A 23 -57.33 23.81 -30.06
CA ASP A 23 -55.88 23.96 -30.22
C ASP A 23 -55.14 23.96 -28.86
N LEU A 24 -55.65 24.69 -27.86
CA LEU A 24 -55.08 24.70 -26.52
C LEU A 24 -55.16 23.33 -25.85
N MET A 25 -56.28 22.63 -26.02
CA MET A 25 -56.47 21.29 -25.46
C MET A 25 -55.48 20.29 -26.05
N LYS A 26 -55.24 20.35 -27.37
CA LYS A 26 -54.22 19.52 -28.04
C LYS A 26 -52.82 19.79 -27.48
N LYS A 27 -52.41 21.06 -27.41
CA LYS A 27 -51.11 21.45 -26.85
C LYS A 27 -50.95 21.03 -25.39
N TYR A 28 -52.01 21.13 -24.60
CA TYR A 28 -52.01 20.68 -23.21
C TYR A 28 -51.82 19.15 -23.10
N MET A 29 -52.53 18.37 -23.93
CA MET A 29 -52.36 16.92 -23.96
C MET A 29 -50.95 16.53 -24.41
N GLU A 30 -50.41 17.17 -25.44
CA GLU A 30 -49.03 16.95 -25.90
C GLU A 30 -48.00 17.27 -24.81
N ALA A 31 -48.13 18.43 -24.15
CA ALA A 31 -47.25 18.80 -23.05
C ALA A 31 -47.37 17.85 -21.85
N LYS A 32 -48.59 17.37 -21.52
CA LYS A 32 -48.83 16.40 -20.45
C LYS A 32 -48.18 15.05 -20.75
N VAL A 33 -48.29 14.57 -21.99
CA VAL A 33 -47.63 13.35 -22.44
C VAL A 33 -46.11 13.53 -22.44
N ALA A 34 -45.60 14.64 -22.96
CA ALA A 34 -44.17 14.95 -22.95
C ALA A 34 -43.62 15.03 -21.52
N HIS A 35 -44.35 15.65 -20.59
CA HIS A 35 -43.96 15.72 -19.19
C HIS A 35 -44.04 14.35 -18.48
N GLY A 36 -45.01 13.52 -18.82
CA GLY A 36 -45.09 12.14 -18.32
C GLY A 36 -43.92 11.29 -18.82
N LEU A 37 -43.59 11.39 -20.11
CA LEU A 37 -42.45 10.72 -20.71
C LEU A 37 -41.14 11.25 -20.15
N GLU A 38 -40.99 12.56 -19.95
CA GLU A 38 -39.84 13.15 -19.29
C GLU A 38 -39.72 12.64 -17.85
N LYS A 39 -40.78 12.65 -17.05
CA LYS A 39 -40.75 12.13 -15.67
C LYS A 39 -40.41 10.64 -15.60
N GLU A 40 -40.83 9.85 -16.59
CA GLU A 40 -40.50 8.43 -16.70
C GLU A 40 -39.10 8.17 -17.32
N GLN A 41 -38.59 9.09 -18.14
CA GLN A 41 -37.30 8.97 -18.84
C GLN A 41 -36.17 9.83 -18.24
N MET A 42 -36.45 10.68 -17.23
CA MET A 42 -35.52 11.53 -16.47
C MET A 42 -34.72 10.76 -15.40
N GLY A 43 -34.60 9.44 -15.57
CA GLY A 43 -33.49 8.72 -15.01
C GLY A 43 -32.70 8.22 -16.20
N GLU A 44 -31.57 8.84 -16.50
CA GLU A 44 -30.51 8.12 -17.20
C GLU A 44 -30.44 6.75 -16.54
N ARG A 45 -30.88 5.71 -17.25
CA ARG A 45 -30.87 4.37 -16.73
C ARG A 45 -29.41 3.98 -16.69
N PHE A 46 -28.75 4.29 -15.57
CA PHE A 46 -27.40 3.89 -15.29
C PHE A 46 -27.39 2.37 -15.27
N THR A 47 -27.16 1.78 -16.45
CA THR A 47 -26.91 0.36 -16.58
C THR A 47 -25.49 0.15 -16.08
N LEU A 48 -25.35 -0.62 -15.02
CA LEU A 48 -24.04 -0.97 -14.48
C LEU A 48 -23.38 -1.92 -15.48
N ILE A 49 -22.48 -1.41 -16.32
CA ILE A 49 -21.80 -2.19 -17.36
C ILE A 49 -20.70 -3.07 -16.74
N ASP A 50 -19.94 -2.55 -15.78
CA ASP A 50 -18.92 -3.29 -15.04
C ASP A 50 -18.97 -2.91 -13.55
N PRO A 51 -19.23 -3.87 -12.63
CA PRO A 51 -19.15 -3.61 -11.21
C PRO A 51 -17.71 -3.27 -10.79
N ALA A 52 -17.57 -2.43 -9.76
CA ALA A 52 -16.26 -2.10 -9.22
C ALA A 52 -15.54 -3.36 -8.73
N ARG A 53 -14.39 -3.68 -9.35
CA ARG A 53 -13.53 -4.77 -8.90
C ARG A 53 -12.77 -4.33 -7.66
N ILE A 54 -12.93 -5.10 -6.60
CA ILE A 54 -12.13 -4.93 -5.38
C ILE A 54 -10.68 -5.22 -5.76
N PRO A 55 -9.72 -4.38 -5.36
CA PRO A 55 -8.32 -4.61 -5.70
C PRO A 55 -7.84 -5.93 -5.07
N GLU A 56 -7.49 -6.90 -5.91
CA GLU A 56 -6.93 -8.19 -5.50
C GLU A 56 -5.55 -8.06 -4.83
N LYS A 57 -4.89 -6.91 -5.01
CA LYS A 57 -3.57 -6.63 -4.47
C LYS A 57 -3.53 -5.26 -3.81
N PRO A 58 -2.85 -5.13 -2.66
CA PRO A 58 -2.68 -3.83 -2.01
C PRO A 58 -1.96 -2.86 -2.94
N ILE A 59 -2.56 -1.69 -3.16
CA ILE A 59 -2.03 -0.66 -4.08
C ILE A 59 -0.81 0.04 -3.46
N ARG A 60 -0.79 0.20 -2.13
CA ARG A 60 0.32 0.72 -1.31
C ARG A 60 0.19 0.16 0.13
N PRO A 61 1.27 0.06 0.92
CA PRO A 61 2.68 0.19 0.53
C PRO A 61 3.28 -1.12 -0.01
N ASN A 62 4.36 -0.99 -0.80
CA ASN A 62 5.14 -2.13 -1.31
C ASN A 62 5.98 -2.76 -0.17
N ARG A 63 5.32 -3.57 0.66
CA ARG A 63 5.91 -4.24 1.82
C ARG A 63 7.24 -5.00 1.55
N PRO A 64 7.40 -5.76 0.44
CA PRO A 64 8.68 -6.44 0.18
C PRO A 64 9.84 -5.47 -0.07
N LEU A 65 9.57 -4.29 -0.66
CA LEU A 65 10.59 -3.28 -0.90
C LEU A 65 11.06 -2.66 0.43
N ILE A 66 10.14 -2.38 1.35
CA ILE A 66 10.46 -1.83 2.67
C ILE A 66 11.36 -2.79 3.46
N LEU A 67 11.08 -4.09 3.41
CA LEU A 67 11.92 -5.09 4.07
C LEU A 67 13.30 -5.22 3.46
N LEU A 68 13.40 -5.22 2.14
CA LEU A 68 14.70 -5.26 1.46
C LEU A 68 15.56 -4.06 1.88
N ILE A 69 14.96 -2.87 1.89
CA ILE A 69 15.64 -1.64 2.34
C ILE A 69 16.05 -1.77 3.81
N GLY A 70 15.15 -2.22 4.69
CA GLY A 70 15.45 -2.42 6.12
C GLY A 70 16.58 -3.42 6.37
N LEU A 71 16.63 -4.52 5.62
CA LEU A 71 17.68 -5.53 5.72
C LEU A 71 19.04 -4.98 5.26
N VAL A 72 19.07 -4.32 4.11
CA VAL A 72 20.30 -3.69 3.58
C VAL A 72 20.80 -2.61 4.54
N LEU A 73 19.91 -1.75 5.05
CA LEU A 73 20.27 -0.71 6.01
C LEU A 73 20.72 -1.29 7.35
N GLY A 74 20.08 -2.35 7.85
CA GLY A 74 20.48 -3.01 9.09
C GLY A 74 21.87 -3.61 9.01
N ILE A 75 22.18 -4.33 7.93
CA ILE A 75 23.52 -4.88 7.68
C ILE A 75 24.53 -3.73 7.52
N GLY A 76 24.21 -2.74 6.69
CA GLY A 76 25.07 -1.59 6.46
C GLY A 76 25.39 -0.82 7.74
N ALA A 77 24.38 -0.57 8.58
CA ALA A 77 24.54 0.10 9.87
C ALA A 77 25.37 -0.74 10.85
N GLY A 78 25.19 -2.07 10.88
CA GLY A 78 25.99 -2.97 11.71
C GLY A 78 27.48 -2.95 11.32
N ILE A 79 27.77 -3.05 10.01
CA ILE A 79 29.13 -2.96 9.49
C ILE A 79 29.72 -1.58 9.81
N ALA A 80 28.98 -0.51 9.53
CA ALA A 80 29.44 0.85 9.81
C ALA A 80 29.74 1.06 11.29
N ALA A 81 28.87 0.60 12.19
CA ALA A 81 29.10 0.69 13.63
C ALA A 81 30.34 -0.10 14.07
N ALA A 82 30.53 -1.33 13.56
CA ALA A 82 31.71 -2.13 13.86
C ALA A 82 32.99 -1.48 13.33
N SER A 83 32.99 -0.97 12.10
CA SER A 83 34.14 -0.27 11.53
C SER A 83 34.47 1.03 12.26
N LEU A 84 33.47 1.79 12.71
CA LEU A 84 33.69 2.98 13.53
C LEU A 84 34.26 2.63 14.90
N GLN A 85 33.78 1.54 15.50
CA GLN A 85 34.29 1.07 16.78
C GLN A 85 35.75 0.63 16.68
N GLU A 86 36.10 -0.11 15.63
CA GLU A 86 37.49 -0.53 15.35
C GLU A 86 38.38 0.69 15.06
N ALA A 87 37.93 1.63 14.21
CA ALA A 87 38.71 2.80 13.86
C ALA A 87 38.93 3.77 15.04
N SER A 88 38.05 3.74 16.04
CA SER A 88 38.20 4.50 17.28
C SER A 88 39.06 3.80 18.33
N ASP A 89 39.40 2.53 18.12
CA ASP A 89 40.31 1.79 19.00
C ASP A 89 41.76 2.08 18.61
N HIS A 90 42.51 2.66 19.54
CA HIS A 90 43.94 2.97 19.38
C HIS A 90 44.83 1.94 20.06
N SER A 91 44.27 0.83 20.55
CA SER A 91 45.00 -0.21 21.25
C SER A 91 45.81 -1.07 20.27
N VAL A 92 47.05 -1.40 20.64
CA VAL A 92 47.94 -2.20 19.81
C VAL A 92 47.73 -3.68 20.11
N HIS A 93 47.20 -4.42 19.14
CA HIS A 93 46.81 -5.82 19.32
C HIS A 93 47.83 -6.82 18.77
N ARG A 94 48.78 -6.38 17.94
CA ARG A 94 49.81 -7.25 17.36
C ARG A 94 51.22 -6.79 17.71
N SER A 95 52.10 -7.76 17.92
CA SER A 95 53.54 -7.55 18.11
C SER A 95 54.20 -6.93 16.88
N GLU A 96 53.68 -7.24 15.68
CA GLU A 96 54.05 -6.65 14.39
C GLU A 96 53.87 -5.12 14.36
N ASP A 97 52.74 -4.63 14.89
CA ASP A 97 52.39 -3.21 14.91
C ASP A 97 53.32 -2.42 15.85
N LEU A 98 53.78 -3.04 16.94
CA LEU A 98 54.77 -2.45 17.84
C LEU A 98 56.16 -2.31 17.19
N ALA A 99 56.57 -3.30 16.39
CA ALA A 99 57.86 -3.27 15.70
C ALA A 99 57.93 -2.20 14.60
N VAL A 100 56.77 -1.82 14.03
CA VAL A 100 56.66 -0.74 13.04
C VAL A 100 56.52 0.63 13.71
N ALA A 101 55.79 0.72 14.82
CA ALA A 101 55.54 1.96 15.54
C ALA A 101 56.76 2.47 16.34
N PHE A 102 57.63 1.56 16.79
CA PHE A 102 58.78 1.89 17.62
C PHE A 102 60.11 1.43 16.99
N PRO A 103 61.19 2.21 17.14
CA PRO A 103 62.51 1.85 16.61
C PRO A 103 63.23 0.73 17.40
N PHE A 104 62.51 0.02 18.29
CA PHE A 104 63.07 -1.01 19.15
C PHE A 104 62.60 -2.41 18.69
N PRO A 105 63.48 -3.42 18.65
CA PRO A 105 63.08 -4.78 18.32
C PRO A 105 62.22 -5.39 19.43
N VAL A 106 61.18 -6.13 19.06
CA VAL A 106 60.35 -6.90 20.00
C VAL A 106 61.20 -8.02 20.59
N LEU A 107 61.48 -7.95 21.90
CA LEU A 107 62.40 -8.86 22.58
C LEU A 107 61.76 -10.22 22.91
N SER A 108 60.46 -10.24 23.22
CA SER A 108 59.70 -11.46 23.54
C SER A 108 58.20 -11.18 23.52
N GLU A 109 57.42 -12.17 23.10
CA GLU A 109 55.95 -12.17 23.22
C GLU A 109 55.55 -13.00 24.44
N ILE A 110 54.71 -12.44 25.31
CA ILE A 110 54.20 -13.15 26.49
C ILE A 110 52.85 -13.75 26.10
N PRO A 111 52.68 -15.08 26.20
CA PRO A 111 51.40 -15.71 25.92
C PRO A 111 50.34 -15.28 26.92
N GLU A 112 49.10 -15.12 26.44
CA GLU A 112 47.94 -14.77 27.27
C GLU A 112 47.74 -15.83 28.37
N ILE A 113 47.83 -15.42 29.64
CA ILE A 113 47.54 -16.29 30.78
C ILE A 113 46.04 -16.24 31.03
N VAL A 114 45.32 -17.24 30.55
CA VAL A 114 43.86 -17.33 30.71
C VAL A 114 43.52 -17.72 32.15
N THR A 115 42.74 -16.89 32.84
CA THR A 115 42.24 -17.20 34.18
C THR A 115 40.88 -17.91 34.15
N LEU A 116 40.51 -18.61 35.23
CA LEU A 116 39.18 -19.22 35.39
C LEU A 116 38.04 -18.19 35.26
N GLU A 117 38.26 -16.94 35.68
CA GLU A 117 37.29 -15.85 35.53
C GLU A 117 37.09 -15.45 34.06
N ASP A 118 38.16 -15.48 33.26
CA ASP A 118 38.11 -15.15 31.83
C ASP A 118 37.40 -16.22 31.02
N GLU A 119 37.55 -17.50 31.39
CA GLU A 119 36.74 -18.57 30.80
C GLU A 119 35.25 -18.41 31.11
N LEU A 120 34.90 -18.05 32.34
CA LEU A 120 33.51 -17.81 32.74
C LEU A 120 32.93 -16.58 32.01
N ARG A 121 33.70 -15.50 31.83
CA ARG A 121 33.31 -14.33 31.02
C ARG A 121 33.12 -14.69 29.55
N LYS A 122 34.09 -15.37 28.92
CA LYS A 122 33.98 -15.86 27.53
C LYS A 122 32.72 -16.71 27.34
N ARG A 123 32.41 -17.62 28.27
CA ARG A 123 31.18 -18.43 28.24
C ARG A 123 29.90 -17.61 28.35
N LYS A 124 29.86 -16.55 29.17
CA LYS A 124 28.70 -15.65 29.27
C LYS A 124 28.48 -14.88 27.97
N HIS A 125 29.54 -14.31 27.39
CA HIS A 125 29.47 -13.61 26.10
C HIS A 125 29.09 -14.55 24.95
N LEU A 126 29.65 -15.76 24.92
CA LEU A 126 29.26 -16.80 23.95
C LEU A 126 27.79 -17.20 24.10
N LYS A 127 27.30 -17.41 25.33
CA LYS A 127 25.89 -17.70 25.57
C LYS A 127 24.97 -16.54 25.15
N ALA A 128 25.40 -15.30 25.36
CA ALA A 128 24.65 -14.12 24.92
C ALA A 128 24.62 -14.02 23.38
N LEU A 129 25.75 -14.23 22.70
CA LEU A 129 25.84 -14.26 21.23
C LEU A 129 25.04 -15.40 20.62
N VAL A 130 25.10 -16.60 21.21
CA VAL A 130 24.28 -17.73 20.77
C VAL A 130 22.81 -17.44 21.03
N GLY A 131 22.46 -16.83 22.16
CA GLY A 131 21.10 -16.41 22.47
C GLY A 131 20.54 -15.43 21.44
N THR A 132 21.28 -14.40 21.06
CA THR A 132 20.86 -13.44 20.03
C THR A 132 20.76 -14.10 18.65
N ALA A 133 21.73 -14.95 18.28
CA ALA A 133 21.72 -15.68 17.02
C ALA A 133 20.53 -16.67 16.89
N VAL A 134 20.09 -17.27 18.00
CA VAL A 134 18.93 -18.17 18.03
C VAL A 134 17.60 -17.39 18.01
N LEU A 135 17.54 -16.21 18.63
CA LEU A 135 16.30 -15.41 18.70
C LEU A 135 16.02 -14.61 17.40
N LEU A 136 17.06 -14.22 16.67
CA LEU A 136 16.95 -13.42 15.45
C LEU A 136 16.11 -14.09 14.34
N PRO A 137 16.36 -15.36 13.93
CA PRO A 137 15.61 -16.01 12.87
C PRO A 137 14.10 -16.18 13.14
N PRO A 138 13.62 -16.62 14.32
CA PRO A 138 12.19 -16.71 14.59
C PRO A 138 11.52 -15.32 14.63
N VAL A 139 12.18 -14.29 15.16
CA VAL A 139 11.67 -12.92 15.12
C VAL A 139 11.55 -12.43 13.68
N LEU A 140 12.56 -12.70 12.85
CA LEU A 140 12.54 -12.37 11.42
C LEU A 140 11.39 -13.11 10.70
N LEU A 141 11.16 -14.38 11.00
CA LEU A 141 10.07 -15.18 10.44
C LEU A 141 8.69 -14.65 10.86
N VAL A 142 8.50 -14.25 12.12
CA VAL A 142 7.24 -13.65 12.60
C VAL A 142 6.98 -12.31 11.94
N ILE A 143 8.00 -11.46 11.79
CA ILE A 143 7.89 -10.18 11.07
C ILE A 143 7.54 -10.42 9.60
N ILE A 144 8.15 -11.40 8.94
CA ILE A 144 7.83 -11.73 7.55
C ILE A 144 6.39 -12.25 7.43
N HIS A 145 5.98 -13.17 8.31
CA HIS A 145 4.64 -13.76 8.31
C HIS A 145 3.54 -12.71 8.55
N PHE A 146 3.69 -11.89 9.59
CA PHE A 146 2.65 -10.93 9.97
C PHE A 146 2.62 -9.71 9.05
N PHE A 147 3.76 -9.33 8.46
CA PHE A 147 3.90 -8.06 7.76
C PHE A 147 3.91 -8.19 6.22
N VAL A 148 4.36 -9.29 5.61
CA VAL A 148 4.57 -9.34 4.14
C VAL A 148 3.46 -10.04 3.39
N MET A 149 3.06 -11.23 3.85
CA MET A 149 2.11 -12.12 3.19
C MET A 149 1.74 -13.22 4.18
N ASP A 150 0.46 -13.59 4.27
CA ASP A 150 0.09 -14.88 4.84
C ASP A 150 0.94 -15.95 4.16
N LEU A 151 1.43 -16.91 4.94
CA LEU A 151 2.24 -18.02 4.45
C LEU A 151 1.54 -18.73 3.27
N ASP A 152 0.21 -18.63 3.22
CA ASP A 152 -0.69 -19.11 2.18
C ASP A 152 -0.41 -18.56 0.78
N VAL A 153 -0.03 -17.29 0.60
CA VAL A 153 0.18 -16.72 -0.75
C VAL A 153 1.54 -17.14 -1.34
N LEU A 154 2.53 -17.33 -0.48
CA LEU A 154 3.85 -17.81 -0.85
C LEU A 154 3.80 -19.31 -1.18
N TRP A 155 3.11 -20.09 -0.34
CA TRP A 155 2.81 -21.50 -0.62
C TRP A 155 1.94 -21.66 -1.88
N ALA A 156 0.91 -20.83 -2.07
CA ALA A 156 0.07 -20.89 -3.27
C ALA A 156 0.82 -20.55 -4.57
N ARG A 157 1.80 -19.64 -4.52
CA ARG A 157 2.63 -19.31 -5.70
C ARG A 157 3.67 -20.40 -6.00
N VAL A 158 4.28 -20.98 -4.97
CA VAL A 158 5.25 -22.08 -5.11
C VAL A 158 4.56 -23.35 -5.59
N ASN A 159 3.41 -23.70 -5.01
CA ASN A 159 2.63 -24.87 -5.42
C ASN A 159 2.10 -24.75 -6.86
N ARG A 160 1.87 -23.53 -7.36
CA ARG A 160 1.45 -23.31 -8.76
C ARG A 160 2.56 -23.53 -9.79
N HIS A 161 3.82 -23.53 -9.38
CA HIS A 161 4.97 -23.83 -10.26
C HIS A 161 5.56 -25.22 -10.02
N LEU A 162 5.04 -25.98 -9.05
CA LEU A 162 5.35 -27.39 -8.88
C LEU A 162 4.27 -28.22 -9.58
N PRO A 163 4.59 -28.95 -10.66
CA PRO A 163 3.65 -29.87 -11.28
C PRO A 163 3.53 -31.13 -10.42
N PHE A 164 2.48 -31.18 -9.59
CA PHE A 164 1.82 -32.41 -9.17
C PHE A 164 0.32 -32.17 -9.06
#